data_AF-A0A536XVE3-F1
#
_entry.id   AF-A0A536XVE3-F1
#
_cell.length_a   1.000
_cell.length_b   1.000
_cell.length_c   1.000
_cell.angle_alpha   90.00
_cell.angle_beta   90.00
_cell.angle_gamma   90.00
#
_symmetry.space_group_name_H-M   'P 1'
#
loop_
_entity.id
_entity.type
_entity.pdbx_description
1 polymer ?
#
loop_
_entity_poly.entity_id
_entity_poly.type
_entity_poly.pdbx_seq_one_letter_code
_entity_poly.pdbx_strand_id
1 'polypeptide(L)' 'TALHPQTLLTFRFADQVLPPKYGFPMKLRIPTKLGFKNPKHIMSMFVSNEYPGGYWEDQGYNWFSGS' A
#
# COMPACT_ATOMS: atom_id res chain seq x y z
N THR A 1 -4.10 -6.19 6.62
CA THR A 1 -3.38 -6.28 7.90
C THR A 1 -2.27 -5.26 7.89
N ALA A 2 -2.26 -4.30 8.81
CA ALA A 2 -1.21 -3.29 8.89
C ALA A 2 0.03 -3.78 9.66
N LEU A 3 -0.18 -4.52 10.75
CA LEU A 3 0.87 -4.99 11.66
C LEU A 3 1.50 -6.34 11.27
N HIS A 4 1.11 -6.91 10.12
CA HIS A 4 1.69 -8.19 9.68
C HIS A 4 3.18 -8.00 9.37
N PRO A 5 4.10 -8.89 9.82
CA PRO A 5 5.55 -8.68 9.70
C PRO A 5 6.07 -8.47 8.27
N GLN A 6 5.35 -8.97 7.27
CA GLN A 6 5.70 -8.80 5.85
C GLN A 6 5.19 -7.47 5.24
N THR A 7 4.48 -6.64 6.01
CA THR A 7 4.02 -5.32 5.56
C THR A 7 5.14 -4.32 5.71
N LEU A 8 5.55 -3.69 4.61
CA LEU A 8 6.75 -2.87 4.56
C LEU A 8 6.44 -1.47 4.00
N LEU A 9 7.01 -0.45 4.63
CA LEU A 9 7.23 0.85 3.99
C LEU A 9 8.56 0.81 3.26
N THR A 10 8.51 0.93 1.95
CA THR A 10 9.63 0.73 1.06
C THR A 10 10.12 2.05 0.47
N PHE A 11 11.43 2.26 0.55
CA PHE A 11 12.15 3.42 0.00
C PHE A 11 13.16 3.02 -1.09
N ARG A 12 13.38 1.71 -1.26
CA ARG A 12 14.36 1.12 -2.17
C ARG A 12 13.78 -0.06 -2.92
N PHE A 13 14.33 -0.34 -4.09
CA PHE A 13 14.02 -1.52 -4.91
C PHE A 13 15.28 -1.97 -5.65
N ALA A 14 15.60 -3.27 -5.58
CA ALA A 14 16.79 -3.86 -6.19
C ALA A 14 18.08 -3.07 -5.87
N ASP A 15 18.31 -2.84 -4.56
CA ASP A 15 19.47 -2.11 -4.04
C ASP A 15 19.64 -0.67 -4.55
N GLN A 16 18.62 -0.08 -5.15
CA GLN A 16 18.59 1.30 -5.58
C GLN A 16 17.49 2.07 -4.87
N VAL A 17 17.60 3.41 -4.84
CA VAL A 17 16.49 4.29 -4.42
C VAL A 17 15.28 3.96 -5.29
N LEU A 18 14.10 3.88 -4.67
CA LEU A 18 12.87 3.55 -5.38
C LEU A 18 12.67 4.52 -6.56
N PRO A 19 12.53 4.06 -7.80
CA PRO A 19 12.24 4.94 -8.93
C PRO A 19 10.86 5.61 -8.79
N PRO A 20 10.65 6.84 -9.31
CA PRO A 20 9.34 7.50 -9.27
C PRO A 20 8.19 6.66 -9.81
N LYS A 21 8.39 5.94 -10.93
CA LYS A 21 7.39 5.02 -11.50
C LYS A 21 6.90 3.95 -10.50
N TYR A 22 7.73 3.58 -9.53
CA TYR A 22 7.45 2.58 -8.50
C TYR A 22 7.04 3.19 -7.16
N GLY A 23 6.95 4.52 -7.04
CA GLY A 23 6.31 5.17 -5.90
C GLY A 23 7.22 6.01 -5.00
N PHE A 24 8.38 6.46 -5.49
CA PHE A 24 9.20 7.43 -4.74
C PHE A 24 8.37 8.63 -4.24
N PRO A 25 8.57 9.16 -3.01
CA PRO A 25 9.64 8.81 -2.06
C PRO A 25 9.39 7.52 -1.28
N MET A 26 8.13 7.06 -1.20
CA MET A 26 7.73 5.93 -0.37
C MET A 26 6.54 5.17 -0.96
N LYS A 27 6.63 3.84 -0.93
CA LYS A 27 5.55 2.92 -1.29
C LYS A 27 5.25 1.94 -0.15
N LEU A 28 3.98 1.61 0.06
CA LEU A 28 3.56 0.48 0.89
C LEU A 28 3.63 -0.82 0.09
N ARG A 29 4.23 -1.84 0.68
CA ARG A 29 4.28 -3.20 0.16
C ARG A 29 3.63 -4.18 1.12
N ILE A 30 2.57 -4.84 0.68
CA ILE A 30 1.87 -5.93 1.37
C ILE A 30 1.89 -7.16 0.45
N PRO A 31 2.83 -8.10 0.65
CA PRO A 31 3.01 -9.26 -0.22
C PRO A 31 1.76 -10.13 -0.43
N THR A 32 0.91 -10.22 0.59
CA THR A 32 -0.31 -11.02 0.56
C THR A 32 -1.48 -10.35 -0.15
N LYS A 33 -1.34 -9.09 -0.62
CA LYS A 33 -2.42 -8.31 -1.24
C LYS A 33 -2.11 -7.92 -2.68
N LEU A 34 -3.16 -7.78 -3.48
CA LEU A 34 -3.09 -7.34 -4.87
C LEU A 34 -2.53 -5.92 -5.00
N GLY A 35 -2.02 -5.59 -6.18
CA GLY A 35 -1.23 -4.37 -6.42
C GLY A 35 -1.93 -3.06 -6.03
N PHE A 36 -3.26 -2.97 -6.20
CA PHE A 36 -3.99 -1.74 -5.87
C PHE A 36 -4.11 -1.46 -4.36
N LYS A 37 -3.85 -2.45 -3.51
CA LYS A 37 -3.71 -2.30 -2.05
C LYS A 37 -2.28 -1.92 -1.62
N ASN A 38 -1.38 -1.67 -2.57
CA ASN A 38 0.02 -1.29 -2.35
C ASN A 38 0.26 0.16 -2.86
N PRO A 39 -0.30 1.19 -2.18
CA PRO A 39 -0.26 2.58 -2.63
C PRO A 39 1.18 3.08 -2.83
N LYS A 40 1.34 3.87 -3.89
CA LYS A 40 2.55 4.59 -4.25
C LYS A 40 2.46 6.04 -3.75
N HIS A 41 3.60 6.70 -3.56
CA HIS A 41 3.66 8.13 -3.24
C HIS A 41 2.93 8.48 -1.93
N ILE A 42 3.21 7.73 -0.86
CA ILE A 42 2.57 7.94 0.44
C ILE A 42 3.01 9.28 1.01
N MET A 43 2.03 10.14 1.33
CA MET A 43 2.24 11.46 1.92
C MET A 43 1.82 11.53 3.39
N SER A 44 0.80 10.75 3.76
CA SER A 44 0.22 10.74 5.10
C SER A 44 -0.30 9.36 5.46
N MET A 45 -0.25 9.03 6.75
CA MET A 45 -0.85 7.82 7.31
C MET A 45 -1.59 8.18 8.58
N PHE A 46 -2.75 7.55 8.77
CA PHE A 46 -3.62 7.78 9.92
C PHE A 46 -4.00 6.44 10.53
N VAL A 47 -4.12 6.41 11.85
CA VAL A 47 -4.70 5.30 12.60
C VAL A 47 -6.04 5.77 13.15
N SER A 48 -7.10 5.05 12.85
CA SER A 48 -8.47 5.40 13.22
C SER A 48 -9.27 4.13 13.56
N ASN A 49 -10.34 4.32 14.33
CA ASN A 49 -11.35 3.30 14.59
C ASN A 49 -12.52 3.36 13.60
N GLU A 50 -12.54 4.36 12.72
CA GLU A 50 -13.54 4.49 11.65
C GLU A 50 -13.04 3.84 10.36
N TYR A 51 -13.95 3.22 9.62
CA TYR A 51 -13.66 2.64 8.31
C TYR A 51 -14.12 3.60 7.19
N PRO A 52 -13.22 4.40 6.58
CA PRO A 52 -13.62 5.42 5.60
C PRO A 52 -13.91 4.85 4.20
N GLY A 53 -13.78 3.54 3.98
CA GLY A 53 -13.82 2.95 2.65
C GLY A 53 -12.51 3.16 1.87
N GLY A 54 -12.56 2.93 0.56
CA GLY A 54 -11.41 3.10 -0.32
C GLY A 54 -11.83 3.37 -1.75
N TYR A 55 -11.13 4.29 -2.42
CA TYR A 55 -11.41 4.70 -3.79
C TYR A 55 -11.65 3.53 -4.76
N TRP A 56 -10.83 2.47 -4.69
CA TRP A 56 -10.99 1.31 -5.58
C TRP A 56 -12.24 0.48 -5.28
N GLU A 57 -12.67 0.40 -4.03
CA GLU A 57 -13.89 -0.32 -3.64
C GLU A 57 -15.15 0.37 -4.13
N ASP A 58 -15.15 1.70 -4.11
CA ASP A 58 -16.23 2.51 -4.69
C ASP A 58 -16.36 2.26 -6.21
N GLN A 59 -15.29 1.78 -6.85
CA GLN A 59 -15.26 1.37 -8.26
C GLN A 59 -15.55 -0.14 -8.45
N GLY A 60 -16.00 -0.85 -7.42
CA GLY A 60 -16.37 -2.26 -7.47
C GLY A 60 -15.21 -3.25 -7.25
N TYR A 61 -14.01 -2.78 -6.88
CA TYR A 61 -12.92 -3.70 -6.53
C TYR A 61 -13.18 -4.34 -5.17
N ASN A 62 -12.71 -5.58 -5.00
CA ASN A 62 -12.89 -6.29 -3.74
C ASN A 62 -12.09 -5.62 -2.60
N TRP A 63 -12.73 -5.44 -1.44
CA TRP A 63 -12.12 -4.86 -0.24
C TRP A 63 -10.87 -5.62 0.24
N PHE A 64 -10.92 -6.95 0.25
CA PHE A 64 -9.86 -7.79 0.83
C PHE A 64 -8.70 -8.02 -0.14
N SER A 65 -9.00 -8.33 -1.40
CA SER A 65 -8.08 -8.51 -2.53
C SER A 65 -6.70 -9.04 -2.18
N GLY A 66 -6.66 -10.31 -1.78
CA GLY A 66 -5.46 -11.08 -1.52
C GLY A 66 -5.79 -12.37 -0.78
N SER A 67 -4.78 -12.99 -0.19
CA SER A 67 -4.92 -14.08 0.78
C SER A 67 -4.76 -13.59 2.21
#